data_AF-A0A920RL34-F1
#
_entry.id   AF-A0A920RL34-F1
#
_cell.length_a   1.000
_cell.length_b   1.000
_cell.length_c   1.000
_cell.angle_alpha   90.00
_cell.angle_beta   90.00
_cell.angle_gamma   90.00
#
_symmetry.space_group_name_H-M   'P 1'
#
loop_
_entity.id
_entity.type
_entity.pdbx_description
1 polymer ?
#
loop_
_entity_poly.entity_id
_entity_poly.type
_entity_poly.pdbx_seq_one_letter_code
_entity_poly.pdbx_strand_id
1 'polypeptide(L)'
;MKSGPAELPSEALVVTCLGNSSYLWAVVNDRPKNFYFEDAMGLALPFALGLAAVQPDQRVVVVEGDGGLLMHMGALATVGAVAPQNLTIILFKMVFMQRQGGSL
;
A
#
# COMPACT_ATOMS: atom_id res chain seq x y z
N MET A 1 13.37 12.90 20.19
CA MET A 1 12.84 12.64 18.84
C MET A 1 13.57 11.40 18.31
N LYS A 2 12.94 10.21 18.37
CA LYS A 2 13.57 8.96 17.90
C LYS A 2 13.17 8.76 16.44
N SER A 3 14.01 9.21 15.51
CA SER A 3 13.87 8.92 14.08
C SER A 3 14.76 7.74 13.73
N GLY A 4 14.37 6.54 14.16
CA GLY A 4 14.77 5.30 13.48
C GLY A 4 13.83 5.06 12.30
N PRO A 5 14.19 4.19 11.33
CA PRO A 5 13.22 3.76 10.32
C PRO A 5 11.97 3.25 11.03
N ALA A 6 10.80 3.70 10.60
CA ALA A 6 9.53 3.25 11.18
C ALA A 6 9.42 1.75 10.97
N GLU A 7 9.62 0.98 12.02
CA GLU A 7 9.52 -0.47 11.98
C GLU A 7 8.06 -0.84 11.84
N LEU A 8 7.72 -1.57 10.78
CA LEU A 8 6.35 -2.00 10.57
C LEU A 8 5.98 -3.01 11.66
N PRO A 9 4.76 -2.93 12.23
CA PRO A 9 4.33 -3.91 13.21
C PRO A 9 4.38 -5.29 12.57
N SER A 10 5.12 -6.23 13.16
CA SER A 10 5.29 -7.59 12.62
C SER A 10 3.96 -8.29 12.28
N GLU A 11 2.92 -7.94 13.05
CA GLU A 11 1.59 -8.52 12.95
C GLU A 11 0.63 -7.78 12.00
N ALA A 12 1.00 -6.63 11.45
CA ALA A 12 0.10 -5.82 10.62
C ALA A 12 -0.37 -6.61 9.38
N LEU A 13 -1.56 -6.34 8.85
CA LEU A 13 -1.96 -6.78 7.51
C LEU A 13 -1.40 -5.79 6.51
N VAL A 14 -0.67 -6.25 5.50
CA VAL A 14 -0.06 -5.35 4.50
C VAL A 14 -0.73 -5.57 3.16
N VAL A 15 -1.20 -4.50 2.55
CA VAL A 15 -1.78 -4.49 1.22
C VAL A 15 -0.86 -3.67 0.32
N THR A 16 -0.39 -4.24 -0.78
CA THR A 16 0.48 -3.53 -1.73
C THR A 16 -0.23 -3.34 -3.05
N CYS A 17 -0.03 -2.17 -3.66
CA CYS A 17 -0.57 -1.90 -4.99
C CYS A 17 0.18 -2.64 -6.10
N LEU A 18 -0.38 -2.57 -7.32
CA LEU A 18 0.20 -3.21 -8.48
C LEU A 18 1.63 -2.73 -8.78
N GLY A 19 2.48 -3.67 -9.19
CA GLY A 19 3.81 -3.40 -9.76
C GLY A 19 4.93 -3.45 -8.73
N ASN A 20 5.80 -2.43 -8.74
CA ASN A 20 7.07 -2.46 -8.01
C ASN A 20 6.89 -2.58 -6.49
N SER A 21 5.83 -2.02 -5.92
CA SER A 21 5.53 -2.15 -4.48
C SER A 21 5.28 -3.60 -4.11
N SER A 22 4.41 -4.31 -4.83
CA SER A 22 4.16 -5.74 -4.60
C SER A 22 5.41 -6.59 -4.82
N TYR A 23 6.14 -6.38 -5.92
CA TYR A 23 7.37 -7.13 -6.20
C TYR A 23 8.45 -6.92 -5.13
N LEU A 24 8.78 -5.66 -4.82
CA LEU A 24 9.80 -5.35 -3.82
C LEU A 24 9.39 -5.87 -2.44
N TRP A 25 8.10 -5.73 -2.08
CA TRP A 25 7.59 -6.19 -0.79
C TRP A 25 7.65 -7.71 -0.64
N ALA A 26 7.32 -8.45 -1.70
CA ALA A 26 7.47 -9.90 -1.74
C ALA A 26 8.94 -10.33 -1.59
N VAL A 27 9.89 -9.62 -2.23
CA VAL A 27 11.32 -9.96 -2.10
C VAL A 27 11.86 -9.70 -0.70
N VAL A 28 11.45 -8.61 -0.04
CA VAL A 28 12.04 -8.21 1.27
C VAL A 28 11.34 -8.83 2.47
N ASN A 29 10.04 -9.15 2.38
CA ASN A 29 9.25 -9.58 3.53
C ASN A 29 7.96 -10.31 3.13
N ASP A 30 8.06 -11.38 2.33
CA ASP A 30 6.90 -12.23 2.02
C ASP A 30 6.37 -12.98 3.26
N ARG A 31 5.04 -12.99 3.40
CA ARG A 31 4.33 -13.66 4.50
C ARG A 31 2.83 -13.77 4.21
N PRO A 32 2.12 -14.73 4.85
CA PRO A 32 0.68 -14.95 4.62
C PRO A 32 -0.25 -13.75 4.93
N LYS A 33 0.22 -12.77 5.71
CA LYS A 33 -0.52 -11.56 6.08
C LYS A 33 -0.34 -10.41 5.09
N ASN A 34 0.37 -10.64 3.99
CA ASN A 34 0.48 -9.71 2.89
C ASN A 34 -0.54 -10.05 1.81
N PHE A 35 -1.14 -9.03 1.21
CA PHE A 35 -1.97 -9.14 0.04
C PHE A 35 -1.38 -8.27 -1.08
N TYR A 36 -1.07 -8.91 -2.19
CA TYR A 36 -0.43 -8.30 -3.35
C TYR A 36 -1.46 -8.13 -4.45
N PHE A 37 -1.72 -6.89 -4.87
CA PHE A 37 -2.56 -6.65 -6.04
C PHE A 37 -1.77 -7.00 -7.31
N GLU A 38 -2.21 -8.04 -8.02
CA GLU A 38 -1.67 -8.46 -9.31
C GLU A 38 -2.37 -7.80 -10.51
N ASP A 39 -3.56 -7.24 -10.28
CA ASP A 39 -4.34 -6.46 -11.25
C ASP A 39 -5.13 -5.36 -10.49
N ALA A 40 -5.67 -4.37 -11.20
CA ALA A 40 -6.44 -3.23 -10.68
C ALA A 40 -5.65 -2.15 -9.92
N MET A 41 -4.93 -1.31 -10.67
CA MET A 41 -4.26 -0.12 -10.16
C MET A 41 -5.22 0.84 -9.41
N GLY A 42 -4.77 1.33 -8.26
CA GLY A 42 -5.48 2.32 -7.45
C GLY A 42 -6.55 1.77 -6.51
N LEU A 43 -6.79 0.45 -6.49
CA LEU A 43 -7.77 -0.18 -5.58
C LEU A 43 -7.19 -0.63 -4.24
N ALA A 44 -5.87 -0.59 -4.05
CA ALA A 44 -5.24 -1.03 -2.81
C ALA A 44 -5.70 -0.20 -1.60
N LEU A 45 -5.83 1.12 -1.77
CA LEU A 45 -6.31 2.01 -0.71
C LEU A 45 -7.78 1.76 -0.32
N PRO A 46 -8.75 1.73 -1.26
CA PRO A 46 -10.13 1.34 -0.94
C PRO A 46 -10.24 -0.04 -0.26
N PHE A 47 -9.48 -1.03 -0.74
CA PHE A 47 -9.47 -2.37 -0.15
C PHE A 47 -8.95 -2.34 1.29
N ALA A 48 -7.83 -1.67 1.53
CA ALA A 48 -7.25 -1.55 2.86
C ALA A 48 -8.17 -0.79 3.83
N LEU A 49 -8.90 0.21 3.35
CA LEU A 49 -9.93 0.90 4.15
C LEU A 49 -11.04 -0.07 4.58
N GLY A 50 -11.56 -0.87 3.64
CA GLY A 50 -12.56 -1.90 3.97
C GLY A 50 -12.02 -2.92 4.97
N LEU A 51 -10.78 -3.37 4.77
CA LEU A 51 -10.10 -4.31 5.66
C LEU A 51 -9.94 -3.76 7.08
N ALA A 52 -9.53 -2.49 7.20
CA ALA A 52 -9.38 -1.80 8.48
C ALA A 52 -10.73 -1.67 9.21
N ALA A 53 -11.81 -1.40 8.46
CA ALA A 53 -13.16 -1.28 9.01
C ALA A 53 -13.72 -2.62 9.53
N VAL A 54 -13.46 -3.74 8.85
CA VAL A 54 -13.96 -5.06 9.27
C VAL A 54 -13.04 -5.79 10.26
N GLN A 55 -11.78 -5.36 10.39
CA GLN A 55 -10.82 -5.89 11.36
C GLN A 55 -10.25 -4.79 12.26
N PRO A 56 -11.07 -4.17 13.15
CA PRO A 56 -10.65 -3.02 13.96
C PRO A 56 -9.46 -3.30 14.89
N ASP A 57 -9.28 -4.55 15.31
CA ASP A 57 -8.19 -4.98 16.20
C ASP A 57 -6.87 -5.25 15.45
N GLN A 58 -6.89 -5.31 14.13
CA GLN A 58 -5.71 -5.53 13.30
C GLN A 58 -5.20 -4.21 12.74
N ARG A 59 -3.89 -3.99 12.81
CA ARG A 59 -3.26 -2.87 12.09
C ARG A 59 -3.23 -3.19 10.61
N VAL A 60 -3.71 -2.29 9.78
CA VAL A 60 -3.69 -2.41 8.32
C VAL A 60 -2.74 -1.36 7.77
N VAL A 61 -1.83 -1.80 6.90
CA VAL A 61 -0.87 -0.94 6.22
C VAL A 61 -1.11 -1.10 4.73
N VAL A 62 -1.32 0.00 4.03
CA VAL A 62 -1.36 0.00 2.57
C VAL A 62 -0.12 0.69 2.02
N VAL A 63 0.56 0.01 1.10
CA VAL A 63 1.67 0.53 0.33
C VAL A 63 1.15 0.90 -1.04
N GLU A 64 1.02 2.19 -1.29
CA GLU A 64 0.45 2.74 -2.51
C GLU A 64 1.49 3.59 -3.27
N GLY A 65 1.40 3.60 -4.59
CA GLY A 65 2.22 4.41 -5.46
C GLY A 65 1.53 5.73 -5.79
N ASP A 66 2.30 6.78 -6.07
CA ASP A 66 1.75 8.07 -6.52
C ASP A 66 0.87 7.94 -7.77
N GLY A 67 1.26 7.12 -8.75
CA GLY A 67 0.43 6.82 -9.93
C GLY A 67 -0.90 6.16 -9.58
N GLY A 68 -0.89 5.13 -8.73
CA GLY A 68 -2.11 4.41 -8.30
C GLY A 68 -3.03 5.30 -7.46
N LEU A 69 -2.45 6.09 -6.54
CA LEU A 69 -3.20 7.04 -5.74
C LEU A 69 -3.86 8.13 -6.59
N LEU A 70 -3.17 8.67 -7.61
CA LEU A 70 -3.75 9.66 -8.52
C LEU A 70 -4.94 9.09 -9.31
N MET A 71 -4.94 7.79 -9.63
CA MET A 71 -6.06 7.13 -10.30
C MET A 71 -7.30 7.00 -9.39
N HIS A 72 -7.14 7.02 -8.06
CA HIS A 72 -8.24 6.82 -7.11
C HIS A 72 -8.20 7.77 -5.90
N MET A 73 -7.79 9.02 -6.12
CA MET A 73 -7.54 9.99 -5.05
C MET A 73 -8.80 10.33 -4.24
N GLY A 74 -9.99 10.15 -4.82
CA GLY A 74 -11.27 10.30 -4.10
C GLY A 74 -11.39 9.38 -2.87
N ALA A 75 -10.67 8.25 -2.86
CA ALA A 75 -10.64 7.35 -1.70
C ALA A 75 -10.06 8.01 -0.44
N LEU A 76 -9.16 9.00 -0.57
CA LEU A 76 -8.64 9.75 0.58
C LEU A 76 -9.71 10.57 1.29
N ALA A 77 -10.68 11.12 0.55
CA ALA A 77 -11.81 11.82 1.16
C ALA A 77 -12.64 10.85 2.01
N THR A 78 -12.87 9.63 1.52
CA THR A 78 -13.54 8.57 2.29
C THR A 78 -12.73 8.14 3.51
N VAL A 79 -11.42 7.98 3.38
CA VAL A 79 -10.54 7.68 4.52
C VAL A 79 -10.63 8.79 5.57
N GLY A 80 -10.62 10.06 5.16
CA GLY A 80 -10.77 11.19 6.07
C GLY A 80 -12.13 11.22 6.77
N ALA A 81 -13.20 10.84 6.06
CA ALA A 81 -14.55 10.78 6.62
C ALA A 81 -14.75 9.60 7.60
N VAL A 82 -14.18 8.43 7.30
CA VAL A 82 -14.27 7.23 8.14
C VAL A 82 -13.30 7.30 9.32
N ALA A 83 -12.13 7.89 9.11
CA ALA A 83 -11.04 8.06 10.10
C ALA A 83 -10.71 6.78 10.90
N PRO A 84 -10.41 5.64 10.23
CA PRO A 84 -10.06 4.41 10.93
C PRO A 84 -8.76 4.59 11.73
N GLN A 85 -8.76 4.20 13.00
CA GLN A 85 -7.59 4.36 13.89
C GLN A 85 -6.46 3.36 13.59
N ASN A 86 -6.76 2.31 12.84
CA ASN A 86 -5.88 1.18 12.57
C ASN A 86 -5.35 1.14 11.12
N LEU A 87 -5.60 2.16 10.30
CA LEU A 87 -5.10 2.23 8.92
C LEU A 87 -3.88 3.15 8.81
N THR A 88 -2.80 2.66 8.22
CA THR A 88 -1.62 3.46 7.84
C THR A 88 -1.42 3.41 6.33
N ILE A 89 -1.23 4.57 5.71
CA ILE A 89 -0.99 4.70 4.27
C ILE A 89 0.48 5.08 4.07
N ILE A 90 1.23 4.23 3.39
CA ILE A 90 2.61 4.50 2.96
C ILE A 90 2.55 4.81 1.48
N LEU A 91 2.84 6.06 1.13
CA LEU A 91 2.86 6.53 -0.24
C LEU A 91 4.30 6.60 -0.76
N PHE A 92 4.59 5.83 -1.81
CA PHE A 92 5.87 5.89 -2.50
C PHE A 92 5.75 6.67 -3.81
N LYS A 93 6.67 7.61 -4.02
CA LYS A 93 6.84 8.26 -5.32
C LYS A 93 7.49 7.27 -6.27
N MET A 94 6.73 6.75 -7.23
CA MET A 94 7.24 5.84 -8.24
C MET A 94 7.62 6.67 -9.47
N VAL A 95 8.82 7.25 -9.45
CA VAL A 95 9.44 7.84 -10.64
C VAL A 95 9.83 6.68 -11.56
N PHE A 96 8.89 6.27 -12.40
CA PHE A 96 9.08 5.57 -13.67
C PHE A 96 9.97 4.31 -13.68
N MET A 97 9.39 3.18 -14.05
CA MET A 97 10.13 2.02 -14.55
C MET A 97 10.89 2.44 -15.82
N GLN A 98 12.22 2.58 -15.74
CA GLN A 98 13.07 2.58 -16.93
C GLN A 98 12.70 1.33 -17.75
N ARG A 99 12.22 1.52 -18.98
CA ARG A 99 12.27 0.47 -19.99
C ARG A 99 13.75 0.11 -20.13
N GLN A 100 14.20 -0.99 -19.54
CA GLN A 100 15.34 -1.69 -20.12
C GLN A 100 14.83 -2.32 -21.42
N GLY A 101 15.05 -1.59 -22.51
CA GLY A 101 14.58 -1.98 -23.83
C GLY A 101 15.05 -0.97 -24.85
N GLY A 102 16.37 -0.82 -24.96
CA GLY A 102 16.97 -0.35 -26.20
C GLY A 102 16.60 -1.33 -27.31
N SER A 103 16.02 -0.81 -28.38
CA SER A 103 16.07 -1.46 -29.68
C SER A 103 16.82 -0.52 -30.62
N LEU A 104 17.98 -1.04 -31.05
CA LEU A 104 18.71 -0.84 -32.32
C LEU A 104 18.48 0.47 -33.09
#